data_AF-A0A3D2J7C0-F1
#
_entry.id   AF-A0A3D2J7C0-F1
#
_cell.length_a   1.000
_cell.length_b   1.000
_cell.length_c   1.000
_cell.angle_alpha   90.00
_cell.angle_beta   90.00
_cell.angle_gamma   90.00
#
_symmetry.space_group_name_H-M   'P 1'
#
loop_
_entity.id
_entity.type
_entity.pdbx_description
1 polymer ?
#
loop_
_entity_poly.entity_id
_entity_poly.type
_entity_poly.pdbx_seq_one_letter_code
_entity_poly.pdbx_strand_id
1 'polypeptide(L)'
;MNEHELLLQELLQQEKDIQFETFTNDTALAVGMALFEAAKNDGKAVAIDITRNGQQLFHFAMAGTSSDNGEWIKRKNRVVNRFGHSS
;
A
#
# COMPACT_ATOMS: atom_id res chain seq x y z
N MET A 1 -15.64 -22.98 11.56
CA MET A 1 -14.99 -21.71 11.26
C MET A 1 -16.00 -20.86 10.51
N ASN A 2 -16.30 -19.65 10.98
CA ASN A 2 -17.25 -18.78 10.29
C ASN A 2 -16.60 -18.16 9.03
N GLU A 3 -17.40 -17.54 8.17
CA GLU A 3 -16.92 -16.92 6.92
C GLU A 3 -15.83 -15.86 7.16
N HIS A 4 -15.98 -15.04 8.20
CA HIS A 4 -15.00 -14.00 8.53
C HIS A 4 -13.66 -14.56 9.03
N GLU A 5 -13.69 -15.67 9.77
CA GLU A 5 -12.47 -16.36 10.22
C GLU A 5 -11.70 -16.96 9.03
N LEU A 6 -12.41 -17.50 8.04
CA LEU A 6 -11.79 -18.01 6.81
C LEU A 6 -11.17 -16.87 5.99
N LEU A 7 -11.90 -15.76 5.82
CA LEU A 7 -11.38 -14.58 5.12
C LEU A 7 -10.15 -14.00 5.82
N LEU A 8 -10.16 -13.93 7.15
CA LEU A 8 -9.00 -13.45 7.90
C LEU A 8 -7.78 -14.36 7.70
N GLN A 9 -7.97 -15.67 7.68
CA GLN A 9 -6.87 -16.60 7.40
C GLN A 9 -6.31 -16.42 5.99
N GLU A 10 -7.17 -16.21 4.99
CA GLU A 10 -6.75 -15.93 3.62
C GLU A 10 -5.92 -14.64 3.54
N LEU A 11 -6.40 -13.55 4.14
CA LEU A 11 -5.68 -12.27 4.16
C LEU A 11 -4.32 -12.39 4.85
N LEU A 12 -4.26 -13.08 5.99
CA LEU A 12 -2.99 -13.34 6.69
C LEU A 12 -2.02 -14.21 5.88
N GLN A 13 -2.53 -15.09 5.02
CA GLN A 13 -1.69 -15.88 4.13
C GLN A 13 -1.18 -15.03 2.97
N GLN A 14 -2.04 -14.23 2.35
CA GLN A 14 -1.63 -13.28 1.31
C GLN A 14 -0.57 -12.30 1.80
N GLU A 15 -0.68 -11.78 3.02
CA GLU A 15 0.35 -10.92 3.63
C GLU A 15 1.71 -11.63 3.74
N LYS A 16 1.73 -12.94 4.01
CA LYS A 16 2.98 -13.72 4.09
C LYS A 16 3.55 -14.03 2.71
N ASP A 17 2.69 -14.25 1.72
CA ASP A 17 3.09 -14.65 0.37
C ASP A 17 3.55 -13.44 -0.47
N ILE A 18 2.91 -12.29 -0.29
CA ILE A 18 3.21 -11.05 -1.02
C ILE A 18 4.38 -10.34 -0.32
N GLN A 19 5.56 -10.95 -0.40
CA GLN A 19 6.80 -10.44 0.17
C GLN A 19 7.89 -10.37 -0.90
N PHE A 20 8.72 -9.33 -0.84
CA PHE A 20 9.92 -9.24 -1.67
C PHE A 20 11.10 -9.89 -0.94
N GLU A 21 11.87 -10.73 -1.63
CA GLU A 21 13.13 -11.26 -1.09
C GLU A 21 14.15 -10.15 -0.81
N THR A 22 14.13 -9.09 -1.63
CA THR A 22 14.95 -7.89 -1.46
C THR A 22 14.16 -6.68 -1.90
N PHE A 23 14.25 -5.60 -1.13
CA PHE A 23 13.54 -4.35 -1.42
C PHE A 23 14.50 -3.16 -1.43
N THR A 24 14.79 -2.63 -2.63
CA THR A 24 15.66 -1.47 -2.83
C THR A 24 14.85 -0.19 -3.06
N ASN A 25 15.50 0.97 -3.08
CA ASN A 25 14.84 2.22 -3.43
C ASN A 25 14.37 2.21 -4.90
N ASP A 26 15.13 1.57 -5.81
CA ASP A 26 14.71 1.37 -7.20
C ASP A 26 13.49 0.44 -7.30
N THR A 27 13.40 -0.55 -6.41
CA THR A 27 12.19 -1.40 -6.29
C THR A 27 10.98 -0.57 -5.91
N ALA A 28 11.11 0.34 -4.93
CA ALA A 28 10.03 1.24 -4.53
C ALA A 28 9.58 2.13 -5.70
N LEU A 29 10.52 2.69 -6.48
CA LEU A 29 10.20 3.47 -7.65
C LEU A 29 9.44 2.64 -8.70
N ALA A 30 9.94 1.45 -9.04
CA ALA A 30 9.31 0.58 -10.02
C ALA A 30 7.90 0.16 -9.61
N VAL A 31 7.70 -0.22 -8.34
CA VAL A 31 6.37 -0.57 -7.79
C VAL A 31 5.44 0.64 -7.83
N GLY A 32 5.91 1.82 -7.41
CA GLY A 32 5.12 3.05 -7.44
C GLY A 32 4.64 3.42 -8.85
N MET A 33 5.53 3.30 -9.84
CA MET A 33 5.18 3.53 -11.25
C MET A 33 4.21 2.49 -11.79
N ALA A 34 4.39 1.21 -11.45
CA ALA A 34 3.46 0.15 -11.86
C ALA A 34 2.04 0.36 -11.31
N LEU A 35 1.93 0.76 -10.04
CA LEU A 35 0.64 1.10 -9.41
C LEU A 35 -0.02 2.33 -10.06
N PHE A 36 0.78 3.35 -10.40
CA PHE A 36 0.28 4.52 -11.11
C PHE A 36 -0.29 4.16 -12.49
N GLU A 37 0.45 3.39 -13.30
CA GLU A 37 -0.01 2.98 -14.63
C GLU A 37 -1.25 2.09 -14.54
N ALA A 38 -1.33 1.18 -13.56
CA ALA A 38 -2.53 0.37 -13.32
C ALA A 38 -3.76 1.25 -12.99
N ALA A 39 -3.63 2.18 -12.03
CA ALA A 39 -4.73 3.07 -11.67
C ALA A 39 -5.18 3.97 -12.82
N LYS A 40 -4.22 4.44 -13.62
CA LYS A 40 -4.48 5.22 -14.83
C LYS A 40 -5.25 4.41 -15.88
N ASN A 41 -4.86 3.17 -16.12
CA ASN A 41 -5.57 2.27 -17.05
C ASN A 41 -7.01 1.98 -16.59
N ASP A 42 -7.23 1.92 -15.27
CA ASP A 42 -8.56 1.74 -14.67
C ASP A 42 -9.37 3.05 -14.56
N GLY A 43 -8.81 4.19 -14.99
CA GLY A 43 -9.45 5.50 -14.90
C GLY A 43 -9.70 5.97 -13.47
N LYS A 44 -8.88 5.55 -12.50
CA LYS A 44 -9.00 5.93 -11.09
C LYS A 44 -7.98 6.99 -10.71
N ALA A 45 -8.39 7.95 -9.89
CA ALA A 45 -7.48 8.90 -9.24
C ALA A 45 -7.10 8.36 -7.85
N VAL A 46 -5.81 8.08 -7.65
CA VAL A 46 -5.30 7.53 -6.39
C VAL A 46 -4.08 8.30 -5.89
N ALA A 47 -3.85 8.24 -4.57
CA ALA A 47 -2.60 8.67 -3.96
C ALA A 47 -1.85 7.42 -3.49
N ILE A 48 -0.58 7.31 -3.86
CA ILE A 48 0.28 6.15 -3.63
C ILE A 48 1.42 6.57 -2.70
N ASP A 49 1.69 5.74 -1.70
CA ASP A 49 2.79 5.92 -0.74
C ASP A 49 3.51 4.59 -0.55
N ILE A 50 4.84 4.64 -0.61
CA ILE A 50 5.71 3.50 -0.28
C ILE A 50 6.70 3.99 0.77
N THR A 51 6.49 3.56 2.01
CA THR A 51 7.32 3.91 3.16
C THR A 51 7.94 2.65 3.74
N ARG A 52 9.27 2.62 3.87
CA ARG A 52 10.01 1.52 4.50
C ARG A 52 10.72 2.04 5.75
N ASN A 53 10.42 1.46 6.91
CA ASN A 53 11.04 1.84 8.20
C ASN A 53 10.98 3.36 8.48
N GLY A 54 9.85 4.00 8.14
CA GLY A 54 9.66 5.44 8.31
C GLY A 54 10.29 6.32 7.22
N GLN A 55 11.06 5.76 6.30
CA GLN A 55 11.59 6.47 5.14
C GLN A 55 10.59 6.39 3.98
N GLN A 56 10.03 7.53 3.56
CA GLN A 56 9.19 7.62 2.37
C GLN A 56 10.07 7.52 1.13
N LEU A 57 9.91 6.44 0.36
CA LEU A 57 10.71 6.14 -0.83
C LEU A 57 9.99 6.53 -2.12
N PHE A 58 8.66 6.54 -2.11
CA PHE A 58 7.83 7.00 -3.21
C PHE A 58 6.55 7.63 -2.65
N HIS A 59 6.15 8.77 -3.21
CA HIS A 59 4.87 9.38 -2.95
C HIS A 59 4.37 10.08 -4.20
N PHE A 60 3.13 9.77 -4.60
CA PHE A 60 2.52 10.41 -5.75
C PHE A 60 1.02 10.58 -5.55
N ALA A 61 0.54 11.80 -5.81
CA ALA A 61 -0.87 12.15 -5.75
C ALA A 61 -1.35 12.48 -7.16
N MET A 62 -2.22 11.64 -7.73
CA MET A 62 -2.77 11.88 -9.06
C MET A 62 -3.68 13.12 -9.09
N ALA A 63 -3.79 13.75 -10.26
CA ALA A 63 -4.83 14.76 -10.49
C ALA A 63 -6.22 14.17 -10.17
N GLY A 64 -7.01 14.91 -9.40
CA GLY A 64 -8.30 14.44 -8.87
C GLY A 64 -8.24 13.88 -7.44
N THR A 65 -7.06 13.73 -6.85
CA THR A 65 -6.91 13.49 -5.40
C THR A 65 -6.86 14.79 -4.61
N SER A 66 -6.94 14.70 -3.27
CA SER A 66 -6.95 15.83 -2.34
C SER A 66 -6.00 15.61 -1.16
N SER A 67 -5.81 16.64 -0.34
CA SER A 67 -5.01 16.55 0.89
C SER A 67 -5.54 15.50 1.88
N ASP A 68 -6.84 15.20 1.86
CA ASP A 68 -7.46 14.17 2.70
C ASP A 68 -6.90 12.77 2.37
N ASN A 69 -6.56 12.49 1.11
CA ASN A 69 -5.89 11.24 0.73
C ASN A 69 -4.55 11.08 1.47
N GLY A 70 -3.81 12.18 1.64
CA GLY A 70 -2.56 12.20 2.40
C GLY A 70 -2.78 11.91 3.90
N GLU A 71 -3.85 12.42 4.49
CA GLU A 71 -4.21 12.10 5.88
C GLU A 71 -4.64 10.65 6.05
N TRP A 72 -5.38 10.09 5.09
CA TRP A 72 -5.70 8.67 5.06
C TRP A 72 -4.46 7.79 4.96
N ILE A 73 -3.50 8.14 4.11
CA ILE A 73 -2.20 7.44 4.01
C ILE A 73 -1.50 7.42 5.37
N LYS A 74 -1.39 8.58 6.04
CA LYS A 74 -0.76 8.66 7.38
C LYS A 74 -1.48 7.76 8.40
N ARG A 75 -2.82 7.75 8.39
CA ARG A 75 -3.63 6.93 9.30
C ARG A 75 -3.45 5.44 9.05
N LYS A 76 -3.50 4.99 7.79
CA LYS A 76 -3.27 3.60 7.41
C LYS A 76 -1.87 3.14 7.79
N ASN A 77 -0.84 3.93 7.47
CA ASN A 77 0.55 3.63 7.84
C ASN A 77 0.71 3.48 9.37
N ARG A 78 0.03 4.31 10.18
CA ARG A 78 0.06 4.17 11.65
C ARG A 78 -0.55 2.87 12.15
N VAL A 79 -1.63 2.39 11.53
CA VAL A 79 -2.25 1.10 11.88
C VAL A 79 -1.30 -0.04 11.54
N VAL A 80 -0.78 -0.08 10.30
CA VAL A 80 0.16 -1.12 9.86
C VAL A 80 1.41 -1.16 10.73
N ASN A 81 2.02 0.01 11.01
CA ASN A 81 3.22 0.08 11.85
C ASN A 81 2.98 -0.34 13.31
N ARG A 82 1.74 -0.19 13.82
CA ARG A 82 1.39 -0.57 15.20
C ARG A 82 1.06 -2.05 15.33
N PHE A 83 0.34 -2.62 14.37
CA PHE A 83 -0.23 -3.96 14.47
C PHE A 83 0.49 -5.01 13.62
N GLY A 84 1.31 -4.60 12.66
CA GLY A 84 2.06 -5.51 11.79
C GLY A 84 1.23 -6.21 10.70
N HIS A 85 -0.01 -5.76 10.50
CA HIS A 85 -0.96 -6.29 9.51
C HIS A 85 -1.55 -5.16 8.68
N SER A 86 -2.09 -5.48 7.51
CA SER A 86 -2.81 -4.53 6.66
C SER A 86 -3.98 -3.88 7.42
N SER A 87 -4.26 -2.61 7.09
CA SER A 87 -5.23 -1.75 7.79
C SER A 87 -6.66 -1.88 7.29
#